data_AF-A0A967GYJ6-F1
#
_entry.id   AF-A0A967GYJ6-F1
#
_cell.length_a   1.000
_cell.length_b   1.000
_cell.length_c   1.000
_cell.angle_alpha   90.00
_cell.angle_beta   90.00
_cell.angle_gamma   90.00
#
_symmetry.space_group_name_H-M   'P 1'
#
loop_
_entity.id
_entity.type
_entity.pdbx_description
1 polymer ?
#
loop_
_entity_poly.entity_id
_entity_poly.type
_entity_poly.pdbx_seq_one_letter_code
_entity_poly.pdbx_strand_id
1 'polypeptide(L)'
;MELDHLTAPRTVARFLQHAEGTAAWIDDSTGQLKTGPFYDGLLFHRAVNRSGFKVIQSGSRTATGRRSIGFVLPDDELARDHETYVISMANRGPNTNSSEFFVVGNEAARGLDVPARHIVFGRVPTSDTDGRDTVDAIVASVPSGSDAAPDPPVTLNSVAIRRENGVDFDPDAQGVPVLAPHPFSVRFDGSEFDLLAEQQPRSVLRIGHGDDLQSWTTVERFLDATASSAPFFRVTDLGEGKSTHFFRTFLTTYPSDGVYPDDLENRTLTVNDPAIGTFVIEIGPDGRTGDWSFADPAQDGEVPDSLNTPDPYGSDAAFIVNGFTVQGISFPFIRFRLGTDSATPTKVSGRASGRLARFNFDLFAPNPVFQVLPVNGTFTMTR
;
A
#
# COMPACT_ATOMS: atom_id res chain seq x y z
N MET A 1 -18.11 6.63 -18.50
CA MET A 1 -16.64 6.51 -18.67
C MET A 1 -16.35 5.36 -19.63
N GLU A 2 -15.36 5.53 -20.50
CA GLU A 2 -14.79 4.49 -21.37
C GLU A 2 -13.48 3.99 -20.74
N LEU A 3 -13.36 2.68 -20.55
CA LEU A 3 -12.19 2.05 -19.92
C LEU A 3 -11.22 1.51 -20.97
N ASP A 4 -9.92 1.73 -20.76
CA ASP A 4 -8.84 1.35 -21.68
C ASP A 4 -8.19 0.04 -21.24
N HIS A 5 -8.87 -1.06 -21.54
CA HIS A 5 -8.40 -2.41 -21.21
C HIS A 5 -7.19 -2.87 -22.03
N LEU A 6 -6.82 -2.14 -23.10
CA LEU A 6 -5.67 -2.48 -23.93
C LEU A 6 -4.37 -1.97 -23.31
N THR A 7 -4.39 -0.76 -22.74
CA THR A 7 -3.18 -0.17 -22.12
C THR A 7 -3.10 -0.46 -20.63
N ALA A 8 -4.22 -0.64 -19.94
CA ALA A 8 -4.27 -0.89 -18.49
C ALA A 8 -5.12 -2.14 -18.13
N PRO A 9 -4.80 -3.33 -18.70
CA PRO A 9 -5.63 -4.52 -18.56
C PRO A 9 -5.84 -4.96 -17.11
N ARG A 10 -4.79 -4.96 -16.27
CA ARG A 10 -4.92 -5.40 -14.88
C ARG A 10 -5.76 -4.43 -14.06
N THR A 11 -5.52 -3.14 -14.28
CA THR A 11 -6.25 -2.07 -13.61
C THR A 11 -7.73 -2.10 -13.99
N VAL A 12 -8.04 -2.22 -15.28
CA VAL A 12 -9.44 -2.34 -15.75
C VAL A 12 -10.08 -3.61 -15.19
N ALA A 13 -9.41 -4.76 -15.26
CA ALA A 13 -9.93 -6.01 -14.70
C ALA A 13 -10.29 -5.87 -13.21
N ARG A 14 -9.37 -5.32 -12.41
CA ARG A 14 -9.60 -5.09 -10.98
C ARG A 14 -10.77 -4.15 -10.73
N PHE A 15 -10.85 -3.04 -11.48
CA PHE A 15 -11.95 -2.09 -11.35
C PHE A 15 -13.30 -2.76 -11.67
N LEU A 16 -13.37 -3.54 -12.75
CA LEU A 16 -14.58 -4.28 -13.13
C LEU A 16 -14.99 -5.30 -12.07
N GLN A 17 -14.06 -6.15 -11.61
CA GLN A 17 -14.37 -7.17 -10.60
C GLN A 17 -14.90 -6.58 -9.29
N HIS A 18 -14.41 -5.41 -8.87
CA HIS A 18 -14.91 -4.72 -7.69
C HIS A 18 -16.22 -3.97 -7.93
N ALA A 19 -16.43 -3.40 -9.12
CA ALA A 19 -17.71 -2.78 -9.49
C ALA A 19 -18.83 -3.82 -9.58
N GLU A 20 -18.59 -4.96 -10.21
CA GLU A 20 -19.55 -6.06 -10.39
C GLU A 20 -19.66 -6.95 -9.15
N GLY A 21 -18.70 -6.82 -8.22
CA GLY A 21 -18.69 -7.52 -6.95
C GLY A 21 -18.24 -8.98 -6.98
N THR A 22 -17.53 -9.36 -8.03
CA THR A 22 -16.98 -10.71 -8.23
C THR A 22 -15.67 -10.94 -7.49
N ALA A 23 -14.90 -9.89 -7.20
CA ALA A 23 -13.70 -9.98 -6.36
C ALA A 23 -14.01 -9.74 -4.88
N ALA A 24 -13.43 -10.58 -4.01
CA ALA A 24 -13.47 -10.37 -2.58
C ALA A 24 -12.52 -9.23 -2.15
N TRP A 25 -12.84 -8.59 -1.02
CA TRP A 25 -11.99 -7.59 -0.37
C TRP A 25 -12.08 -7.71 1.15
N ILE A 26 -11.12 -7.14 1.86
CA ILE A 26 -11.20 -7.01 3.32
C ILE A 26 -11.73 -5.62 3.66
N ASP A 27 -12.75 -5.59 4.52
CA ASP A 27 -13.26 -4.36 5.09
C ASP A 27 -12.37 -3.93 6.24
N ASP A 28 -11.53 -2.92 6.04
CA ASP A 28 -10.57 -2.40 7.04
C ASP A 28 -11.20 -2.07 8.41
N SER A 29 -12.50 -1.73 8.47
CA SER A 29 -13.16 -1.37 9.73
C SER A 29 -13.52 -2.58 10.59
N THR A 30 -13.75 -3.74 9.96
CA THR A 30 -14.14 -4.99 10.64
C THR A 30 -13.11 -6.10 10.47
N GLY A 31 -12.15 -5.88 9.56
CA GLY A 31 -11.24 -6.82 8.89
C GLY A 31 -11.91 -8.06 8.30
N GLN A 32 -13.23 -8.06 8.10
CA GLN A 32 -13.96 -9.18 7.51
C GLN A 32 -13.75 -9.23 6.00
N LEU A 33 -13.72 -10.45 5.45
CA LEU A 33 -13.82 -10.65 4.02
C LEU A 33 -15.25 -10.35 3.56
N LYS A 34 -15.39 -9.57 2.50
CA LYS A 34 -16.66 -9.22 1.87
C LYS A 34 -16.62 -9.47 0.37
N THR A 35 -17.80 -9.66 -0.20
CA THR A 35 -18.08 -9.77 -1.64
C THR A 35 -19.29 -8.91 -2.00
N GLY A 36 -19.51 -8.61 -3.29
CA GLY A 36 -20.54 -7.68 -3.77
C GLY A 36 -19.99 -6.34 -4.30
N PRO A 37 -20.84 -5.42 -4.76
CA PRO A 37 -20.37 -4.16 -5.36
C PRO A 37 -19.56 -3.32 -4.37
N PHE A 38 -18.25 -3.21 -4.59
CA PHE A 38 -17.33 -2.56 -3.66
C PHE A 38 -17.53 -1.04 -3.62
N TYR A 39 -17.74 -0.43 -4.80
CA TYR A 39 -17.79 1.03 -4.99
C TYR A 39 -19.13 1.67 -4.60
N ASP A 40 -20.16 0.87 -4.36
CA ASP A 40 -21.49 1.36 -4.04
C ASP A 40 -21.51 2.05 -2.67
N GLY A 41 -22.08 3.26 -2.64
CA GLY A 41 -22.19 4.10 -1.44
C GLY A 41 -20.89 4.76 -0.98
N LEU A 42 -19.81 4.70 -1.77
CA LEU A 42 -18.55 5.35 -1.40
C LEU A 42 -18.64 6.87 -1.58
N LEU A 43 -17.89 7.61 -0.76
CA LEU A 43 -17.77 9.06 -0.90
C LEU A 43 -16.68 9.43 -1.91
N PHE A 44 -16.89 10.53 -2.63
CA PHE A 44 -15.78 11.33 -3.12
C PHE A 44 -15.19 12.05 -1.91
N HIS A 45 -14.12 11.49 -1.34
CA HIS A 45 -13.58 11.96 -0.07
C HIS A 45 -12.54 13.08 -0.24
N ARG A 46 -12.17 13.40 -1.48
CA ARG A 46 -11.23 14.47 -1.81
C ARG A 46 -11.55 15.08 -3.16
N ALA A 47 -11.57 16.40 -3.21
CA ALA A 47 -11.61 17.23 -4.39
C ALA A 47 -10.51 18.29 -4.30
N VAL A 48 -9.79 18.50 -5.40
CA VAL A 48 -8.75 19.51 -5.51
C VAL A 48 -9.16 20.52 -6.57
N ASN A 49 -9.17 21.79 -6.21
CA ASN A 49 -9.53 22.89 -7.09
C ASN A 49 -8.38 23.89 -7.16
N ARG A 50 -7.26 23.50 -7.78
CA ARG A 50 -6.06 24.34 -7.93
C ARG A 50 -5.76 24.56 -9.41
N SER A 51 -5.21 25.72 -9.75
CA SER A 51 -4.71 25.95 -11.10
C SER A 51 -3.59 24.95 -11.40
N GLY A 52 -3.70 24.30 -12.56
CA GLY A 52 -2.83 23.23 -13.03
C GLY A 52 -3.06 21.87 -12.38
N PHE A 53 -4.04 21.73 -11.47
CA PHE A 53 -4.31 20.46 -10.80
C PHE A 53 -5.74 20.42 -10.23
N LYS A 54 -6.66 19.85 -11.02
CA LYS A 54 -8.06 19.65 -10.64
C LYS A 54 -8.41 18.18 -10.69
N VAL A 55 -8.76 17.59 -9.56
CA VAL A 55 -9.10 16.17 -9.47
C VAL A 55 -10.20 15.92 -8.46
N ILE A 56 -10.97 14.85 -8.66
CA ILE A 56 -11.89 14.30 -7.65
C ILE A 56 -11.48 12.84 -7.39
N GLN A 57 -11.43 12.41 -6.13
CA GLN A 57 -10.92 11.11 -5.73
C GLN A 57 -11.95 10.35 -4.88
N SER A 58 -12.12 9.07 -5.18
CA SER A 58 -13.02 8.13 -4.51
C SER A 58 -12.37 6.73 -4.40
N GLY A 59 -13.16 5.71 -4.07
CA GLY A 59 -12.69 4.32 -3.98
C GLY A 59 -12.14 3.90 -2.61
N SER A 60 -12.39 4.67 -1.56
CA SER A 60 -12.04 4.33 -0.18
C SER A 60 -13.29 4.13 0.69
N ARG A 61 -13.40 2.96 1.35
CA ARG A 61 -14.49 2.64 2.29
C ARG A 61 -14.40 3.43 3.60
N THR A 62 -13.20 3.76 4.04
CA THR A 62 -12.95 4.51 5.28
C THR A 62 -12.79 6.01 5.04
N ALA A 63 -12.68 6.43 3.78
CA ALA A 63 -12.33 7.80 3.38
C ALA A 63 -10.99 8.30 3.96
N THR A 64 -10.11 7.39 4.42
CA THR A 64 -8.82 7.75 5.06
C THR A 64 -7.60 7.64 4.14
N GLY A 65 -7.75 7.28 2.86
CA GLY A 65 -6.61 7.16 1.94
C GLY A 65 -5.72 5.91 2.15
N ARG A 66 -6.27 4.83 2.75
CA ARG A 66 -5.54 3.58 3.11
C ARG A 66 -5.98 2.40 2.23
N ARG A 67 -5.21 1.30 2.23
CA ARG A 67 -5.40 0.06 1.40
C ARG A 67 -6.81 -0.53 1.55
N SER A 68 -7.79 0.03 0.85
CA SER A 68 -9.21 -0.19 1.16
C SER A 68 -9.77 -1.55 0.72
N ILE A 69 -8.96 -2.43 0.09
CA ILE A 69 -9.33 -3.80 -0.28
C ILE A 69 -8.46 -4.88 0.37
N GLY A 70 -7.51 -4.50 1.22
CA GLY A 70 -6.61 -5.44 1.89
C GLY A 70 -5.43 -5.94 1.06
N PHE A 71 -5.27 -5.53 -0.19
CA PHE A 71 -4.05 -5.85 -0.96
C PHE A 71 -3.79 -4.74 -1.98
N VAL A 72 -2.72 -4.89 -2.75
CA VAL A 72 -2.41 -4.00 -3.87
C VAL A 72 -2.27 -4.74 -5.18
N LEU A 73 -2.36 -3.97 -6.24
CA LEU A 73 -2.18 -4.35 -7.62
C LEU A 73 -0.90 -3.67 -8.16
N PRO A 74 -0.05 -4.37 -8.95
CA PRO A 74 1.09 -3.75 -9.57
C PRO A 74 0.64 -2.76 -10.64
N ASP A 75 1.52 -1.84 -11.00
CA ASP A 75 1.29 -0.93 -12.11
C ASP A 75 1.20 -1.71 -13.44
N ASP A 76 0.32 -1.29 -14.35
CA ASP A 76 0.35 -1.76 -15.75
C ASP A 76 1.55 -1.12 -16.48
N GLU A 77 2.22 -1.89 -17.34
CA GLU A 77 3.30 -1.40 -18.18
C GLU A 77 2.70 -0.60 -19.34
N LEU A 78 2.57 0.73 -19.18
CA LEU A 78 2.35 1.80 -20.19
C LEU A 78 1.55 2.94 -19.55
N ALA A 79 2.22 4.02 -19.14
CA ALA A 79 1.54 5.20 -18.62
C ALA A 79 1.10 6.12 -19.77
N ARG A 80 -0.19 6.43 -19.84
CA ARG A 80 -0.72 7.55 -20.63
C ARG A 80 -0.60 8.83 -19.81
N ASP A 81 -0.43 9.96 -20.49
CA ASP A 81 -0.41 11.27 -19.84
C ASP A 81 -1.78 11.61 -19.20
N HIS A 82 -1.74 12.34 -18.09
CA HIS A 82 -2.93 12.76 -17.36
C HIS A 82 -3.64 13.97 -18.01
N GLU A 83 -4.28 13.72 -19.16
CA GLU A 83 -5.16 14.66 -19.85
C GLU A 83 -6.41 15.03 -19.02
N THR A 84 -7.15 16.06 -19.42
CA THR A 84 -8.44 16.40 -18.81
C THR A 84 -9.42 15.23 -18.91
N TYR A 85 -10.20 15.00 -17.86
CA TYR A 85 -11.27 13.99 -17.81
C TYR A 85 -10.82 12.53 -17.96
N VAL A 86 -9.56 12.22 -17.71
CA VAL A 86 -9.11 10.82 -17.56
C VAL A 86 -9.38 10.29 -16.15
N ILE A 87 -9.61 8.99 -16.04
CA ILE A 87 -9.66 8.28 -14.76
C ILE A 87 -8.35 7.52 -14.55
N SER A 88 -7.80 7.60 -13.34
CA SER A 88 -6.49 7.05 -13.00
C SER A 88 -6.48 6.48 -11.58
N MET A 89 -5.64 5.48 -11.32
CA MET A 89 -5.51 4.87 -10.00
C MET A 89 -4.75 5.80 -9.04
N ALA A 90 -5.34 6.04 -7.87
CA ALA A 90 -4.61 6.64 -6.76
C ALA A 90 -3.73 5.55 -6.12
N ASN A 91 -2.51 5.94 -5.75
CA ASN A 91 -1.57 5.07 -5.07
C ASN A 91 -0.68 5.87 -4.12
N ARG A 92 0.21 5.16 -3.42
CA ARG A 92 1.15 5.72 -2.44
C ARG A 92 2.60 5.59 -2.92
N GLY A 93 2.81 5.40 -4.22
CA GLY A 93 4.08 5.00 -4.82
C GLY A 93 3.87 3.90 -5.86
N PRO A 94 4.90 3.60 -6.67
CA PRO A 94 4.82 2.56 -7.69
C PRO A 94 4.30 1.24 -7.13
N ASN A 95 3.48 0.55 -7.91
CA ASN A 95 2.92 -0.77 -7.60
C ASN A 95 2.06 -0.85 -6.32
N THR A 96 1.55 0.29 -5.84
CA THR A 96 0.70 0.32 -4.63
C THR A 96 -0.76 0.67 -4.94
N ASN A 97 -1.21 0.42 -6.17
CA ASN A 97 -2.62 0.59 -6.56
C ASN A 97 -3.51 -0.32 -5.71
N SER A 98 -4.70 0.13 -5.38
CA SER A 98 -5.64 -0.66 -4.58
C SER A 98 -7.03 -0.50 -5.19
N SER A 99 -7.95 0.18 -4.51
CA SER A 99 -9.27 0.52 -5.04
C SER A 99 -9.50 2.00 -5.25
N GLU A 100 -8.62 2.87 -4.76
CA GLU A 100 -8.80 4.31 -4.91
C GLU A 100 -8.47 4.76 -6.33
N PHE A 101 -9.31 5.64 -6.87
CA PHE A 101 -9.14 6.24 -8.18
C PHE A 101 -9.44 7.73 -8.09
N PHE A 102 -8.93 8.48 -9.06
CA PHE A 102 -9.30 9.87 -9.26
C PHE A 102 -9.65 10.15 -10.71
N VAL A 103 -10.46 11.19 -10.91
CA VAL A 103 -10.82 11.72 -12.23
C VAL A 103 -10.25 13.13 -12.35
N VAL A 104 -9.51 13.39 -13.42
CA VAL A 104 -8.99 14.73 -13.73
C VAL A 104 -10.13 15.62 -14.23
N GLY A 105 -10.22 16.86 -13.77
CA GLY A 105 -11.24 17.81 -14.20
C GLY A 105 -10.91 18.50 -15.53
N ASN A 106 -11.51 19.66 -15.75
CA ASN A 106 -11.29 20.51 -16.93
C ASN A 106 -9.90 21.14 -17.10
N GLU A 107 -8.94 20.82 -16.24
CA GLU A 107 -7.57 21.29 -16.35
C GLU A 107 -6.62 20.12 -16.13
N ALA A 108 -5.75 19.87 -17.13
CA ALA A 108 -4.81 18.76 -17.08
C ALA A 108 -3.92 18.85 -15.82
N ALA A 109 -3.74 17.71 -15.16
CA ALA A 109 -3.09 17.63 -13.86
C ALA A 109 -1.57 17.61 -14.02
N ARG A 110 -0.95 18.79 -13.96
CA ARG A 110 0.50 18.94 -14.11
C ARG A 110 1.24 18.23 -12.97
N GLY A 111 2.24 17.42 -13.32
CA GLY A 111 3.17 16.79 -12.37
C GLY A 111 2.80 15.38 -11.92
N LEU A 112 1.70 14.80 -12.41
CA LEU A 112 1.39 13.37 -12.19
C LEU A 112 2.26 12.43 -13.06
N ASP A 113 2.78 12.95 -14.17
CA ASP A 113 3.48 12.17 -15.19
C ASP A 113 5.01 12.18 -15.03
N VAL A 114 5.57 12.95 -14.08
CA VAL A 114 7.04 13.09 -13.96
C VAL A 114 7.52 12.98 -12.50
N PRO A 115 8.05 11.82 -12.08
CA PRO A 115 7.99 10.53 -12.79
C PRO A 115 6.53 10.03 -12.91
N ALA A 116 6.23 9.18 -13.89
CA ALA A 116 4.90 8.61 -14.09
C ALA A 116 4.54 7.76 -12.87
N ARG A 117 3.60 8.26 -12.05
CA ARG A 117 3.27 7.66 -10.75
C ARG A 117 1.93 6.94 -10.75
N HIS A 118 1.04 7.19 -11.72
CA HIS A 118 -0.36 6.76 -11.66
C HIS A 118 -0.82 6.19 -12.99
N ILE A 119 -1.62 5.12 -12.94
CA ILE A 119 -2.09 4.39 -14.12
C ILE A 119 -3.42 4.97 -14.59
N VAL A 120 -3.38 5.69 -15.71
CA VAL A 120 -4.58 6.10 -16.45
C VAL A 120 -5.19 4.87 -17.10
N PHE A 121 -6.45 4.55 -16.76
CA PHE A 121 -7.15 3.35 -17.22
C PHE A 121 -8.48 3.65 -17.93
N GLY A 122 -8.75 4.92 -18.25
CA GLY A 122 -9.94 5.30 -18.99
C GLY A 122 -10.16 6.80 -19.07
N ARG A 123 -11.35 7.20 -19.52
CA ARG A 123 -11.77 8.60 -19.60
C ARG A 123 -13.28 8.81 -19.59
N VAL A 124 -13.70 10.04 -19.29
CA VAL A 124 -15.04 10.53 -19.64
C VAL A 124 -15.04 10.94 -21.12
N PRO A 125 -15.87 10.31 -21.96
CA PRO A 125 -15.93 10.60 -23.40
C PRO A 125 -16.18 12.09 -23.68
N THR A 126 -15.70 12.61 -24.80
CA THR A 126 -15.99 13.99 -25.23
C THR A 126 -17.45 14.21 -25.56
N SER A 127 -18.16 13.15 -25.96
CA SER A 127 -19.60 13.13 -26.21
C SER A 127 -20.44 13.11 -24.93
N ASP A 128 -19.86 12.77 -23.77
CA ASP A 128 -20.54 12.70 -22.48
C ASP A 128 -20.38 14.04 -21.73
N THR A 129 -21.11 15.06 -22.21
CA THR A 129 -21.07 16.40 -21.62
C THR A 129 -21.56 16.40 -20.17
N ASP A 130 -22.61 15.64 -19.87
CA ASP A 130 -23.20 15.57 -18.54
C ASP A 130 -22.21 14.95 -17.53
N GLY A 131 -21.46 13.91 -17.93
CA GLY A 131 -20.41 13.33 -17.12
C GLY A 131 -19.27 14.31 -16.82
N ARG A 132 -18.86 15.11 -17.81
CA ARG A 132 -17.82 16.14 -17.63
C ARG A 132 -18.28 17.28 -16.75
N ASP A 133 -19.50 17.76 -16.95
CA ASP A 133 -20.13 18.80 -16.12
C ASP A 133 -20.28 18.31 -14.67
N THR A 134 -20.59 17.03 -14.47
CA THR A 134 -20.64 16.42 -13.13
C THR A 134 -19.27 16.44 -12.46
N VAL A 135 -18.19 16.06 -13.16
CA VAL A 135 -16.82 16.12 -12.61
C VAL A 135 -16.48 17.55 -12.21
N ASP A 136 -16.73 18.51 -13.10
CA ASP A 136 -16.42 19.92 -12.85
C ASP A 136 -17.26 20.51 -11.71
N ALA A 137 -18.52 20.11 -11.58
CA ALA A 137 -19.38 20.50 -10.45
C ALA A 137 -18.85 19.97 -9.11
N ILE A 138 -18.35 18.72 -9.07
CA ILE A 138 -17.75 18.17 -7.85
C ILE A 138 -16.44 18.91 -7.52
N VAL A 139 -15.60 19.23 -8.52
CA VAL A 139 -14.41 20.08 -8.30
C VAL A 139 -14.81 21.45 -7.75
N ALA A 140 -15.86 22.06 -8.30
CA ALA A 140 -16.34 23.38 -7.89
C ALA A 140 -17.06 23.38 -6.52
N SER A 141 -17.35 22.22 -5.94
CA SER A 141 -17.93 22.11 -4.59
C SER A 141 -16.96 22.53 -3.48
N VAL A 142 -15.66 22.64 -3.79
CA VAL A 142 -14.64 23.12 -2.86
C VAL A 142 -14.06 24.47 -3.31
N PRO A 143 -13.64 25.35 -2.38
CA PRO A 143 -13.10 26.68 -2.73
C PRO A 143 -11.91 26.63 -3.69
N SER A 144 -11.76 27.65 -4.53
CA SER A 144 -10.56 27.78 -5.36
C SER A 144 -9.30 27.82 -4.48
N GLY A 145 -8.29 27.04 -4.84
CA GLY A 145 -7.04 26.83 -4.12
C GLY A 145 -7.05 25.65 -3.13
N SER A 146 -8.19 25.03 -2.86
CA SER A 146 -8.30 24.01 -1.82
C SER A 146 -7.98 22.58 -2.28
N ASP A 147 -7.70 21.74 -1.29
CA ASP A 147 -7.64 20.29 -1.35
C ASP A 147 -8.44 19.81 -0.13
N ALA A 148 -9.68 19.39 -0.34
CA ALA A 148 -10.66 19.16 0.72
C ALA A 148 -11.70 18.13 0.30
N ALA A 149 -12.45 17.58 1.26
CA ALA A 149 -13.65 16.83 0.94
C ALA A 149 -14.74 17.78 0.37
N PRO A 150 -15.54 17.34 -0.63
CA PRO A 150 -16.74 18.05 -1.08
C PRO A 150 -17.70 18.41 0.07
N ASP A 151 -18.26 19.62 0.02
CA ASP A 151 -19.32 20.08 0.93
C ASP A 151 -20.46 20.72 0.11
N PRO A 152 -21.67 20.12 0.06
CA PRO A 152 -22.07 18.91 0.77
C PRO A 152 -21.37 17.64 0.27
N PRO A 153 -21.29 16.56 1.09
CA PRO A 153 -20.68 15.30 0.69
C PRO A 153 -21.32 14.71 -0.58
N VAL A 154 -20.47 14.23 -1.49
CA VAL A 154 -20.91 13.59 -2.75
C VAL A 154 -20.70 12.08 -2.67
N THR A 155 -21.76 11.32 -2.97
CA THR A 155 -21.77 9.85 -2.89
C THR A 155 -21.78 9.23 -4.29
N LEU A 156 -20.90 8.26 -4.53
CA LEU A 156 -20.96 7.32 -5.64
C LEU A 156 -22.00 6.25 -5.30
N ASN A 157 -23.23 6.44 -5.76
CA ASN A 157 -24.34 5.54 -5.40
C ASN A 157 -24.13 4.12 -5.91
N SER A 158 -23.70 3.97 -7.17
CA SER A 158 -23.43 2.66 -7.79
C SER A 158 -22.53 2.79 -9.00
N VAL A 159 -21.84 1.70 -9.37
CA VAL A 159 -21.09 1.59 -10.64
C VAL A 159 -21.73 0.52 -11.53
N ALA A 160 -22.26 0.93 -12.69
CA ALA A 160 -22.81 0.01 -13.68
C ALA A 160 -21.82 -0.23 -14.83
N ILE A 161 -21.56 -1.49 -15.14
CA ILE A 161 -20.68 -1.89 -16.24
C ILE A 161 -21.51 -2.18 -17.50
N ARG A 162 -21.23 -1.44 -18.59
CA ARG A 162 -21.82 -1.66 -19.91
C ARG A 162 -20.74 -2.15 -20.87
N ARG A 163 -20.92 -3.36 -21.41
CA ARG A 163 -20.07 -3.92 -22.47
C ARG A 163 -20.71 -3.59 -23.82
N GLU A 164 -20.02 -2.80 -24.65
CA GLU A 164 -20.50 -2.41 -25.98
C GLU A 164 -19.67 -3.07 -27.09
N ASN A 165 -20.22 -3.14 -28.30
CA ASN A 165 -19.51 -3.55 -29.52
C ASN A 165 -18.84 -4.94 -29.49
N GLY A 166 -19.34 -5.87 -28.67
CA GLY A 166 -18.82 -7.24 -28.61
C GLY A 166 -17.39 -7.32 -28.04
N VAL A 167 -16.99 -6.37 -27.20
CA VAL A 167 -15.72 -6.42 -26.48
C VAL A 167 -15.62 -7.73 -25.69
N ASP A 168 -14.69 -8.59 -26.11
CA ASP A 168 -14.34 -9.85 -25.46
C ASP A 168 -13.13 -9.62 -24.54
N PHE A 169 -13.39 -8.95 -23.41
CA PHE A 169 -12.40 -8.74 -22.37
C PHE A 169 -12.79 -9.57 -21.15
N ASP A 170 -11.91 -10.49 -20.77
CA ASP A 170 -12.05 -11.34 -19.59
C ASP A 170 -11.20 -10.79 -18.43
N PRO A 171 -11.82 -10.16 -17.40
CA PRO A 171 -11.11 -9.67 -16.22
C PRO A 171 -10.33 -10.77 -15.48
N ASP A 172 -10.81 -12.01 -15.48
CA ASP A 172 -10.21 -13.10 -14.70
C ASP A 172 -8.92 -13.63 -15.37
N ALA A 173 -8.77 -13.42 -16.68
CA ALA A 173 -7.58 -13.80 -17.44
C ALA A 173 -6.42 -12.79 -17.33
N GLN A 174 -6.60 -11.63 -16.68
CA GLN A 174 -5.59 -10.56 -16.70
C GLN A 174 -4.46 -10.73 -15.69
N GLY A 175 -4.46 -11.81 -14.90
CA GLY A 175 -3.40 -12.05 -13.91
C GLY A 175 -3.42 -10.97 -12.83
N VAL A 176 -4.56 -10.84 -12.14
CA VAL A 176 -4.71 -9.96 -10.97
C VAL A 176 -4.67 -10.78 -9.66
N PRO A 177 -4.30 -10.19 -8.51
CA PRO A 177 -4.20 -10.93 -7.24
C PRO A 177 -5.52 -11.54 -6.78
N VAL A 178 -5.49 -12.71 -6.17
CA VAL A 178 -6.72 -13.36 -5.69
C VAL A 178 -6.70 -13.43 -4.18
N LEU A 179 -7.73 -12.85 -3.54
CA LEU A 179 -7.94 -12.89 -2.10
C LEU A 179 -9.01 -13.93 -1.77
N ALA A 180 -8.68 -14.86 -0.88
CA ALA A 180 -9.61 -15.90 -0.45
C ALA A 180 -9.49 -16.19 1.06
N PRO A 181 -10.55 -16.75 1.69
CA PRO A 181 -10.40 -17.41 2.99
C PRO A 181 -9.35 -18.50 2.89
N HIS A 182 -8.53 -18.62 3.93
CA HIS A 182 -7.47 -19.62 3.96
C HIS A 182 -7.67 -20.55 5.15
N PRO A 183 -7.71 -21.87 4.97
CA PRO A 183 -7.83 -22.80 6.09
C PRO A 183 -6.63 -22.71 7.04
N PHE A 184 -6.89 -22.94 8.32
CA PHE A 184 -5.85 -23.05 9.33
C PHE A 184 -6.24 -24.07 10.38
N SER A 185 -5.25 -24.59 11.09
CA SER A 185 -5.46 -25.31 12.34
C SER A 185 -4.64 -24.65 13.45
N VAL A 186 -5.05 -24.88 14.69
CA VAL A 186 -4.40 -24.29 15.86
C VAL A 186 -3.82 -25.42 16.68
N ARG A 187 -2.53 -25.30 17.01
CA ARG A 187 -1.85 -26.18 17.96
C ARG A 187 -1.48 -25.36 19.19
N PHE A 188 -1.94 -25.82 20.35
CA PHE A 188 -1.56 -25.26 21.64
C PHE A 188 -0.56 -26.21 22.31
N ASP A 189 0.58 -25.70 22.73
CA ASP A 189 1.63 -26.48 23.38
C ASP A 189 1.65 -26.35 24.91
N GLY A 190 0.78 -25.52 25.48
CA GLY A 190 0.70 -25.22 26.91
C GLY A 190 1.01 -23.77 27.25
N SER A 191 1.76 -23.05 26.41
CA SER A 191 2.09 -21.63 26.59
C SER A 191 1.92 -20.79 25.32
N GLU A 192 2.00 -21.39 24.14
CA GLU A 192 1.94 -20.70 22.86
C GLU A 192 0.90 -21.34 21.92
N PHE A 193 0.45 -20.55 20.94
CA PHE A 193 -0.41 -21.01 19.86
C PHE A 193 0.34 -20.94 18.53
N ASP A 194 0.49 -22.11 17.90
CA ASP A 194 0.89 -22.22 16.52
C ASP A 194 -0.35 -22.24 15.64
N LEU A 195 -0.42 -21.30 14.71
CA LEU A 195 -1.41 -21.30 13.66
C LEU A 195 -0.81 -21.97 12.42
N LEU A 196 -1.22 -23.21 12.15
CA LEU A 196 -0.77 -23.98 10.99
C LEU A 196 -1.65 -23.60 9.80
N ALA A 197 -1.09 -22.79 8.91
CA ALA A 197 -1.70 -22.30 7.70
C ALA A 197 -0.66 -22.45 6.58
N GLU A 198 -0.92 -23.37 5.64
CA GLU A 198 0.00 -23.68 4.57
C GLU A 198 0.09 -22.53 3.57
N GLN A 199 1.19 -21.79 3.63
CA GLN A 199 1.42 -20.67 2.75
C GLN A 199 2.37 -21.05 1.61
N GLN A 200 1.92 -20.82 0.38
CA GLN A 200 2.72 -21.00 -0.82
C GLN A 200 3.53 -19.72 -1.15
N PRO A 201 4.64 -19.84 -1.91
CA PRO A 201 5.32 -18.68 -2.50
C PRO A 201 4.37 -17.75 -3.25
N ARG A 202 4.77 -16.48 -3.43
CA ARG A 202 3.95 -15.43 -4.08
C ARG A 202 2.62 -15.20 -3.38
N SER A 203 2.63 -15.11 -2.06
CA SER A 203 1.41 -14.89 -1.31
C SER A 203 1.61 -14.04 -0.06
N VAL A 204 0.53 -13.37 0.34
CA VAL A 204 0.42 -12.73 1.65
C VAL A 204 -0.63 -13.48 2.45
N LEU A 205 -0.19 -14.12 3.53
CA LEU A 205 -1.07 -14.65 4.57
C LEU A 205 -1.37 -13.51 5.53
N ARG A 206 -2.65 -13.17 5.66
CA ARG A 206 -3.15 -12.24 6.66
C ARG A 206 -3.88 -13.03 7.74
N ILE A 207 -3.57 -12.74 9.00
CA ILE A 207 -4.18 -13.35 10.17
C ILE A 207 -4.82 -12.23 10.98
N GLY A 208 -6.13 -12.24 11.07
CA GLY A 208 -6.87 -11.44 12.04
C GLY A 208 -7.04 -12.25 13.32
N HIS A 209 -6.77 -11.66 14.48
CA HIS A 209 -6.99 -12.28 15.77
C HIS A 209 -7.47 -11.26 16.82
N GLY A 210 -8.18 -11.73 17.85
CA GLY A 210 -8.78 -10.85 18.85
C GLY A 210 -9.56 -11.61 19.92
N ASP A 211 -10.00 -10.91 20.95
CA ASP A 211 -10.72 -11.50 22.09
C ASP A 211 -12.25 -11.54 21.87
N ASP A 212 -12.72 -10.88 20.81
CA ASP A 212 -14.10 -10.87 20.38
C ASP A 212 -14.18 -10.88 18.83
N LEU A 213 -15.41 -10.90 18.30
CA LEU A 213 -15.65 -10.93 16.85
C LEU A 213 -15.75 -9.53 16.21
N GLN A 214 -15.50 -8.46 16.96
CA GLN A 214 -15.66 -7.06 16.57
C GLN A 214 -14.31 -6.33 16.44
N SER A 215 -13.40 -6.60 17.37
CA SER A 215 -12.11 -5.95 17.55
C SER A 215 -11.01 -6.90 17.09
N TRP A 216 -10.35 -6.53 15.99
CA TRP A 216 -9.37 -7.41 15.35
C TRP A 216 -8.01 -6.73 15.24
N THR A 217 -6.99 -7.39 15.77
CA THR A 217 -5.59 -7.13 15.45
C THR A 217 -5.22 -7.94 14.21
N THR A 218 -4.43 -7.37 13.32
CA THR A 218 -4.02 -8.04 12.08
C THR A 218 -2.51 -8.14 12.01
N VAL A 219 -2.03 -9.35 11.71
CA VAL A 219 -0.64 -9.62 11.35
C VAL A 219 -0.57 -10.21 9.95
N GLU A 220 0.54 -9.96 9.25
CA GLU A 220 0.75 -10.40 7.88
C GLU A 220 2.10 -11.08 7.74
N ARG A 221 2.12 -12.14 6.92
CA ARG A 221 3.35 -12.77 6.46
C ARG A 221 3.32 -12.86 4.95
N PHE A 222 4.33 -12.30 4.31
CA PHE A 222 4.55 -12.48 2.89
C PHE A 222 5.57 -13.59 2.64
N LEU A 223 5.32 -14.40 1.61
CA LEU A 223 6.30 -15.28 1.00
C LEU A 223 6.54 -14.82 -0.43
N ASP A 224 7.80 -14.49 -0.73
CA ASP A 224 8.22 -14.22 -2.10
C ASP A 224 8.26 -15.50 -2.94
N ALA A 225 8.69 -15.36 -4.19
CA ALA A 225 8.78 -16.46 -5.15
C ALA A 225 9.90 -17.46 -4.84
N THR A 226 10.93 -17.01 -4.15
CA THR A 226 12.15 -17.77 -3.82
C THR A 226 12.04 -18.48 -2.47
N ALA A 227 11.06 -18.10 -1.65
CA ALA A 227 10.78 -18.71 -0.38
C ALA A 227 10.34 -20.17 -0.53
N SER A 228 10.67 -20.99 0.47
CA SER A 228 10.02 -22.28 0.64
C SER A 228 8.62 -22.09 1.22
N SER A 229 7.71 -23.05 1.00
CA SER A 229 6.39 -23.04 1.64
C SER A 229 6.54 -22.94 3.17
N ALA A 230 5.75 -22.09 3.81
CA ALA A 230 5.78 -21.89 5.26
C ALA A 230 4.51 -22.47 5.90
N PRO A 231 4.59 -23.62 6.59
CA PRO A 231 3.40 -24.36 7.04
C PRO A 231 2.77 -23.84 8.34
N PHE A 232 3.49 -23.02 9.13
CA PHE A 232 2.98 -22.49 10.40
C PHE A 232 3.39 -21.04 10.60
N PHE A 233 2.52 -20.27 11.26
CA PHE A 233 2.78 -18.93 11.77
C PHE A 233 2.56 -18.97 13.29
N ARG A 234 3.54 -18.53 14.07
CA ARG A 234 3.45 -18.51 15.53
C ARG A 234 2.86 -17.18 15.98
N VAL A 235 1.79 -17.25 16.77
CA VAL A 235 1.22 -16.06 17.43
C VAL A 235 1.65 -16.09 18.88
N THR A 236 2.58 -15.22 19.24
CA THR A 236 3.05 -15.05 20.62
C THR A 236 2.18 -14.04 21.37
N ASP A 237 2.19 -14.11 22.70
CA ASP A 237 1.62 -13.10 23.60
C ASP A 237 0.12 -12.80 23.41
N LEU A 238 -0.72 -13.83 23.54
CA LEU A 238 -2.19 -13.64 23.56
C LEU A 238 -2.72 -12.99 24.84
N GLY A 239 -1.85 -12.70 25.81
CA GLY A 239 -2.17 -12.23 27.15
C GLY A 239 -2.53 -13.38 28.12
N GLU A 240 -2.04 -13.29 29.35
CA GLU A 240 -2.36 -14.25 30.42
C GLU A 240 -3.86 -14.21 30.78
N GLY A 241 -4.44 -15.39 31.06
CA GLY A 241 -5.79 -15.50 31.63
C GLY A 241 -6.96 -15.42 30.66
N LYS A 242 -6.72 -15.47 29.33
CA LYS A 242 -7.81 -15.46 28.35
C LYS A 242 -8.41 -16.84 28.13
N SER A 243 -9.73 -16.97 28.31
CA SER A 243 -10.46 -18.22 28.10
C SER A 243 -10.91 -18.43 26.64
N THR A 244 -10.84 -17.39 25.81
CA THR A 244 -11.30 -17.44 24.41
C THR A 244 -10.48 -16.45 23.59
N HIS A 245 -10.10 -16.87 22.39
CA HIS A 245 -9.44 -16.03 21.40
C HIS A 245 -9.89 -16.47 20.01
N PHE A 246 -10.14 -15.51 19.14
CA PHE A 246 -10.67 -15.75 17.79
C PHE A 246 -9.57 -15.52 16.76
N PHE A 247 -9.61 -16.32 15.70
CA PHE A 247 -8.70 -16.23 14.57
C PHE A 247 -9.47 -16.28 13.27
N ARG A 248 -8.95 -15.61 12.25
CA ARG A 248 -9.36 -15.74 10.86
C ARG A 248 -8.15 -15.54 9.96
N THR A 249 -8.13 -16.25 8.85
CA THR A 249 -7.01 -16.18 7.91
C THR A 249 -7.49 -15.99 6.49
N PHE A 250 -6.74 -15.14 5.78
CA PHE A 250 -6.95 -14.86 4.38
C PHE A 250 -5.62 -15.02 3.66
N LEU A 251 -5.66 -15.56 2.45
CA LEU A 251 -4.49 -15.65 1.60
C LEU A 251 -4.74 -14.79 0.37
N THR A 252 -3.83 -13.87 0.10
CA THR A 252 -3.75 -13.20 -1.19
C THR A 252 -2.67 -13.86 -2.02
N THR A 253 -3.00 -14.42 -3.17
CA THR A 253 -2.04 -15.03 -4.10
C THR A 253 -1.75 -14.12 -5.27
N TYR A 254 -0.48 -14.02 -5.63
CA TYR A 254 0.03 -13.10 -6.64
C TYR A 254 0.47 -13.88 -7.89
N PRO A 255 -0.02 -13.51 -9.08
CA PRO A 255 0.28 -14.24 -10.32
C PRO A 255 1.70 -14.00 -10.83
N SER A 256 2.36 -12.94 -10.38
CA SER A 256 3.71 -12.54 -10.78
C SER A 256 4.53 -12.13 -9.56
N ASP A 257 5.85 -12.09 -9.74
CA ASP A 257 6.78 -11.68 -8.71
C ASP A 257 6.67 -10.19 -8.42
N GLY A 258 6.94 -9.83 -7.17
CA GLY A 258 7.21 -8.45 -6.79
C GLY A 258 8.47 -7.96 -7.47
N VAL A 259 8.41 -6.76 -8.03
CA VAL A 259 9.59 -6.06 -8.53
C VAL A 259 10.23 -5.37 -7.35
N TYR A 260 11.29 -5.96 -6.81
CA TYR A 260 12.16 -5.28 -5.86
C TYR A 260 13.17 -4.45 -6.64
N PRO A 261 13.58 -3.29 -6.14
CA PRO A 261 14.71 -2.59 -6.71
C PRO A 261 15.97 -3.48 -6.61
N ASP A 262 16.45 -4.02 -7.75
CA ASP A 262 17.72 -4.77 -7.86
C ASP A 262 18.94 -3.92 -7.40
N ASP A 263 18.75 -2.62 -7.16
CA ASP A 263 19.81 -1.66 -6.85
C ASP A 263 20.20 -1.60 -5.36
N LEU A 264 19.45 -2.28 -4.48
CA LEU A 264 19.72 -2.39 -3.05
C LEU A 264 20.68 -3.54 -2.69
N GLU A 265 20.94 -4.48 -3.60
CA GLU A 265 21.89 -5.57 -3.36
C GLU A 265 23.27 -5.04 -2.96
N ASN A 266 23.80 -5.56 -1.84
CA ASN A 266 25.14 -5.22 -1.33
C ASN A 266 25.32 -3.72 -1.08
N ARG A 267 24.29 -3.01 -0.60
CA ARG A 267 24.36 -1.58 -0.27
C ARG A 267 24.46 -1.35 1.23
N THR A 268 25.10 -0.25 1.60
CA THR A 268 25.06 0.24 2.99
C THR A 268 24.28 1.54 3.05
N LEU A 269 23.24 1.57 3.87
CA LEU A 269 22.50 2.77 4.22
C LEU A 269 22.99 3.29 5.57
N THR A 270 23.44 4.54 5.60
CA THR A 270 23.80 5.23 6.84
C THR A 270 22.83 6.38 7.12
N VAL A 271 22.15 6.31 8.26
CA VAL A 271 21.26 7.36 8.77
C VAL A 271 21.95 8.04 9.95
N ASN A 272 22.34 9.30 9.77
CA ASN A 272 22.96 10.09 10.83
C ASN A 272 21.96 11.10 11.38
N ASP A 273 21.60 10.92 12.65
CA ASP A 273 20.79 11.90 13.39
C ASP A 273 21.59 12.45 14.58
N PRO A 274 21.79 13.78 14.68
CA PRO A 274 22.58 14.37 15.76
C PRO A 274 22.02 14.16 17.18
N ALA A 275 20.72 13.88 17.31
CA ALA A 275 20.05 13.66 18.59
C ALA A 275 19.93 12.17 18.94
N ILE A 276 19.84 11.31 17.93
CA ILE A 276 19.54 9.89 18.11
C ILE A 276 20.78 9.01 17.91
N GLY A 277 21.77 9.39 17.09
CA GLY A 277 22.96 8.59 16.79
C GLY A 277 23.04 8.16 15.32
N THR A 278 23.96 7.26 15.01
CA THR A 278 24.17 6.77 13.64
C THR A 278 23.67 5.35 13.48
N PHE A 279 22.71 5.12 12.59
CA PHE A 279 22.32 3.78 12.14
C PHE A 279 23.06 3.43 10.85
N VAL A 280 23.56 2.21 10.77
CA VAL A 280 24.16 1.61 9.58
C VAL A 280 23.39 0.34 9.27
N ILE A 281 22.87 0.22 8.06
CA ILE A 281 22.13 -0.96 7.58
C ILE A 281 22.88 -1.51 6.38
N GLU A 282 23.35 -2.74 6.47
CA GLU A 282 24.07 -3.47 5.42
C GLU A 282 23.11 -4.42 4.73
N ILE A 283 22.75 -4.12 3.49
CA ILE A 283 21.82 -4.90 2.68
C ILE A 283 22.59 -6.04 2.00
N GLY A 284 22.08 -7.25 2.18
CA GLY A 284 22.64 -8.49 1.64
C GLY A 284 22.57 -8.59 0.11
N PRO A 285 23.15 -9.67 -0.44
CA PRO A 285 23.27 -9.86 -1.89
C PRO A 285 21.94 -10.15 -2.59
N ASP A 286 20.87 -10.41 -1.85
CA ASP A 286 19.52 -10.57 -2.37
C ASP A 286 18.72 -9.25 -2.43
N GLY A 287 19.31 -8.14 -1.93
CA GLY A 287 18.66 -6.83 -1.86
C GLY A 287 17.49 -6.77 -0.87
N ARG A 288 17.29 -7.83 -0.08
CA ARG A 288 16.09 -8.06 0.76
C ARG A 288 16.42 -8.33 2.22
N THR A 289 17.54 -8.99 2.49
CA THR A 289 18.04 -9.25 3.83
C THR A 289 19.15 -8.27 4.18
N GLY A 290 19.54 -8.20 5.44
CA GLY A 290 20.62 -7.32 5.85
C GLY A 290 20.86 -7.30 7.35
N ASP A 291 22.07 -6.87 7.72
CA ASP A 291 22.48 -6.62 9.10
C ASP A 291 22.35 -5.13 9.42
N TRP A 292 22.33 -4.77 10.70
CA TRP A 292 22.42 -3.37 11.10
C TRP A 292 23.36 -3.21 12.30
N SER A 293 23.94 -2.02 12.41
CA SER A 293 24.63 -1.55 13.59
C SER A 293 24.17 -0.13 13.92
N PHE A 294 24.29 0.23 15.19
CA PHE A 294 23.97 1.56 15.68
C PHE A 294 25.12 2.06 16.52
N ALA A 295 25.73 3.14 16.08
CA ALA A 295 26.76 3.83 16.85
C ALA A 295 26.10 4.95 17.65
N ASP A 296 25.70 4.62 18.88
CA ASP A 296 25.63 5.55 20.02
C ASP A 296 26.80 5.17 20.95
N PRO A 297 27.65 6.10 21.40
CA PRO A 297 28.79 5.82 22.28
C PRO A 297 28.49 5.09 23.62
N ALA A 298 27.27 4.60 23.87
CA ALA A 298 26.87 3.97 25.12
C ALA A 298 26.24 2.55 25.07
N GLN A 299 25.75 2.00 23.94
CA GLN A 299 25.14 0.64 23.94
C GLN A 299 25.22 -0.07 22.58
N ASP A 300 25.64 -1.35 22.60
CA ASP A 300 25.53 -2.34 21.52
C ASP A 300 24.34 -3.28 21.81
N GLY A 301 23.61 -3.74 20.78
CA GLY A 301 22.51 -4.71 20.92
C GLY A 301 22.36 -5.65 19.72
N GLU A 302 21.94 -6.90 19.98
CA GLU A 302 21.63 -7.93 18.98
C GLU A 302 20.18 -7.87 18.46
N VAL A 303 19.95 -8.45 17.28
CA VAL A 303 18.71 -8.42 16.49
C VAL A 303 17.71 -9.49 16.96
N PRO A 304 16.44 -9.13 17.24
CA PRO A 304 15.32 -10.06 17.12
C PRO A 304 14.56 -9.76 15.81
N ASP A 305 14.73 -10.66 14.84
CA ASP A 305 13.91 -10.88 13.64
C ASP A 305 13.62 -9.69 12.71
N SER A 306 14.23 -9.75 11.52
CA SER A 306 13.77 -9.01 10.35
C SER A 306 12.56 -9.73 9.75
N LEU A 307 11.40 -9.10 9.78
CA LEU A 307 10.34 -9.45 8.84
C LEU A 307 10.04 -8.23 7.97
N ASN A 308 10.60 -8.30 6.77
CA ASN A 308 9.98 -7.88 5.54
C ASN A 308 8.44 -7.74 5.75
N THR A 309 7.91 -6.54 5.62
CA THR A 309 6.52 -6.38 5.19
C THR A 309 6.58 -6.01 3.72
N PRO A 310 6.94 -6.95 2.81
CA PRO A 310 6.93 -6.61 1.43
C PRO A 310 5.46 -6.57 1.12
N ASP A 311 5.04 -5.37 0.79
CA ASP A 311 4.04 -5.35 -0.22
C ASP A 311 4.52 -6.29 -1.36
N PRO A 312 3.74 -7.32 -1.71
CA PRO A 312 4.07 -8.31 -2.74
C PRO A 312 4.41 -7.70 -4.10
N TYR A 313 4.11 -6.42 -4.31
CA TYR A 313 4.60 -5.65 -5.45
C TYR A 313 5.28 -4.32 -5.09
N GLY A 314 5.25 -3.92 -3.82
CA GLY A 314 5.58 -2.54 -3.47
C GLY A 314 7.07 -2.25 -3.57
N SER A 315 7.32 -1.00 -3.96
CA SER A 315 8.61 -0.33 -4.06
C SER A 315 9.41 -0.24 -2.76
N ASP A 316 8.85 -0.67 -1.63
CA ASP A 316 9.33 -0.35 -0.28
C ASP A 316 10.03 -1.56 0.38
N ALA A 317 11.35 -1.49 0.51
CA ALA A 317 12.09 -2.33 1.46
C ALA A 317 11.95 -1.73 2.87
N ALA A 318 11.40 -2.49 3.82
CA ALA A 318 11.23 -2.03 5.19
C ALA A 318 12.23 -2.71 6.13
N PHE A 319 13.06 -1.92 6.82
CA PHE A 319 13.98 -2.40 7.85
C PHE A 319 13.41 -2.04 9.21
N ILE A 320 13.17 -3.04 10.05
CA ILE A 320 12.65 -2.84 11.41
C ILE A 320 13.78 -3.16 12.39
N VAL A 321 14.11 -2.19 13.24
CA VAL A 321 15.03 -2.33 14.36
C VAL A 321 14.19 -2.46 15.61
N ASN A 322 14.14 -3.64 16.21
CA ASN A 322 13.36 -3.91 17.41
C ASN A 322 14.17 -3.61 18.69
N GLY A 323 13.50 -3.11 19.72
CA GLY A 323 14.02 -3.04 21.09
C GLY A 323 15.31 -2.24 21.28
N PHE A 324 15.25 -0.92 21.09
CA PHE A 324 16.40 -0.04 21.29
C PHE A 324 16.07 1.11 22.25
N THR A 325 17.08 1.63 22.95
CA THR A 325 16.94 2.71 23.93
C THR A 325 17.83 3.87 23.53
N VAL A 326 17.26 5.08 23.46
CA VAL A 326 18.02 6.30 23.14
C VAL A 326 17.78 7.31 24.25
N GLN A 327 18.88 7.80 24.85
CA GLN A 327 18.82 8.78 25.95
C GLN A 327 17.88 8.38 27.11
N GLY A 328 17.77 7.07 27.38
CA GLY A 328 16.91 6.52 28.44
C GLY A 328 15.43 6.36 28.06
N ILE A 329 15.04 6.66 26.82
CA ILE A 329 13.71 6.38 26.28
C ILE A 329 13.78 5.05 25.52
N SER A 330 13.02 4.06 25.96
CA SER A 330 12.91 2.77 25.29
C SER A 330 11.86 2.83 24.19
N PHE A 331 12.23 2.38 23.00
CA PHE A 331 11.34 2.29 21.85
C PHE A 331 11.10 0.82 21.50
N PRO A 332 9.84 0.43 21.23
CA PRO A 332 9.54 -0.94 20.86
C PRO A 332 10.18 -1.31 19.51
N PHE A 333 10.21 -0.38 18.56
CA PHE A 333 10.93 -0.51 17.30
C PHE A 333 11.13 0.84 16.58
N ILE A 334 12.09 0.90 15.65
CA ILE A 334 12.16 1.87 14.54
C ILE A 334 11.88 1.12 13.25
N ARG A 335 11.13 1.73 12.34
CA ARG A 335 10.95 1.23 10.97
C ARG A 335 11.54 2.24 9.97
N PHE A 336 12.51 1.81 9.18
CA PHE A 336 12.96 2.49 7.97
C PHE A 336 12.19 1.92 6.79
N ARG A 337 11.66 2.77 5.92
CA ARG A 337 11.10 2.35 4.62
C ARG A 337 11.93 2.96 3.50
N LEU A 338 12.49 2.11 2.66
CA LEU A 338 13.23 2.44 1.46
C LEU A 338 12.34 2.16 0.25
N GLY A 339 11.64 3.19 -0.18
CA GLY A 339 10.83 3.20 -1.40
C GLY A 339 11.60 3.77 -2.58
N THR A 340 11.42 3.21 -3.79
CA THR A 340 11.72 3.94 -5.02
C THR A 340 10.45 4.61 -5.55
N ASP A 341 10.55 5.90 -5.92
CA ASP A 341 9.46 6.67 -6.56
C ASP A 341 9.22 6.24 -8.03
N SER A 342 10.04 5.31 -8.54
CA SER A 342 9.96 4.74 -9.89
C SER A 342 10.40 3.28 -9.87
N ALA A 343 9.82 2.43 -10.72
CA ALA A 343 10.50 1.21 -11.15
C ALA A 343 11.74 1.64 -11.94
N THR A 344 12.87 1.87 -11.28
CA THR A 344 14.07 2.38 -11.95
C THR A 344 14.81 1.19 -12.56
N PRO A 345 14.90 1.09 -13.91
CA PRO A 345 15.74 0.07 -14.54
C PRO A 345 17.22 0.50 -14.54
N THR A 346 17.54 1.68 -14.02
CA THR A 346 18.92 2.20 -13.94
C THR A 346 19.41 2.30 -12.51
N LYS A 347 20.55 1.65 -12.31
CA LYS A 347 21.45 1.66 -11.16
C LYS A 347 21.44 3.01 -10.40
N VAL A 348 20.98 3.02 -9.16
CA VAL A 348 21.23 4.18 -8.27
C VAL A 348 22.74 4.30 -8.05
N SER A 349 23.35 5.30 -8.71
CA SER A 349 24.75 5.66 -8.52
C SER A 349 24.89 7.18 -8.41
N GLY A 350 25.30 7.66 -7.24
CA GLY A 350 25.61 9.07 -7.00
C GLY A 350 25.13 9.59 -5.64
N ARG A 351 25.83 10.61 -5.13
CA ARG A 351 25.49 11.34 -3.90
C ARG A 351 24.19 12.12 -4.10
N ALA A 352 23.10 11.69 -3.47
CA ALA A 352 21.83 12.41 -3.48
C ALA A 352 21.74 13.33 -2.25
N SER A 353 21.93 14.64 -2.44
CA SER A 353 21.57 15.66 -1.45
C SER A 353 20.34 16.40 -1.96
N GLY A 354 19.19 16.10 -1.36
CA GLY A 354 17.89 16.64 -1.76
C GLY A 354 16.77 15.88 -1.05
N ARG A 355 15.57 16.44 -1.06
CA ARG A 355 14.35 15.95 -0.38
C ARG A 355 13.80 14.65 -1.02
N LEU A 356 14.65 13.64 -1.16
CA LEU A 356 14.41 12.36 -1.85
C LEU A 356 14.39 11.22 -0.82
N ALA A 357 13.45 10.30 -1.03
CA ALA A 357 12.89 9.35 -0.07
C ALA A 357 12.11 10.04 1.06
N ARG A 358 10.77 9.96 1.01
CA ARG A 358 9.98 10.17 2.23
C ARG A 358 10.28 8.99 3.16
N PHE A 359 11.32 9.12 3.98
CA PHE A 359 11.45 8.30 5.18
C PHE A 359 10.29 8.70 6.10
N ASN A 360 9.21 7.92 6.07
CA ASN A 360 8.19 8.02 7.10
C ASN A 360 8.72 7.27 8.33
N PHE A 361 9.10 8.02 9.36
CA PHE A 361 9.36 7.46 10.68
C PHE A 361 8.01 7.30 11.38
N ASP A 362 7.49 6.08 11.40
CA ASP A 362 6.32 5.75 12.24
C ASP A 362 6.83 5.38 13.65
N LEU A 363 6.90 6.36 14.55
CA LEU A 363 7.17 6.13 15.97
C LEU A 363 5.84 5.83 16.69
N PHE A 364 5.60 4.58 17.03
CA PHE A 364 4.44 4.20 17.86
C PHE A 364 4.81 4.33 19.34
N ALA A 365 4.30 5.39 20.00
CA ALA A 365 4.26 5.51 21.45
C ALA A 365 2.82 5.81 21.89
N PRO A 366 2.38 5.42 23.11
CA PRO A 366 0.96 5.45 23.49
C PRO A 366 0.31 6.83 23.59
N ASN A 367 1.05 7.93 23.40
CA ASN A 367 0.56 9.29 23.16
C ASN A 367 1.76 10.25 22.98
N PRO A 368 2.18 10.57 21.74
CA PRO A 368 2.68 11.92 21.50
C PRO A 368 2.25 12.51 20.16
N VAL A 369 1.86 13.79 20.18
CA VAL A 369 1.81 14.66 19.00
C VAL A 369 3.23 15.14 18.73
N PHE A 370 3.94 14.53 17.78
CA PHE A 370 5.10 15.15 17.14
C PHE A 370 5.22 14.73 15.67
N GLN A 371 5.16 15.72 14.78
CA GLN A 371 5.58 15.59 13.40
C GLN A 371 7.10 15.76 13.37
N VAL A 372 7.87 14.66 13.23
CA VAL A 372 9.32 14.74 13.05
C VAL A 372 9.60 15.14 11.60
N LEU A 373 9.61 16.45 11.36
CA LEU A 373 10.30 17.01 10.19
C LEU A 373 11.81 16.89 10.45
N PRO A 374 12.63 16.54 9.44
CA PRO A 374 14.07 16.47 9.62
C PRO A 374 14.59 17.89 9.87
N VAL A 375 14.89 18.20 11.13
CA VAL A 375 15.69 19.37 11.47
C VAL A 375 17.12 18.86 11.67
N ASN A 376 17.88 18.86 10.57
CA ASN A 376 19.35 18.72 10.48
C ASN A 376 20.02 17.33 10.39
N GLY A 377 19.29 16.24 10.13
CA GLY A 377 19.91 14.93 9.83
C GLY A 377 20.53 14.84 8.43
N THR A 378 21.54 13.97 8.23
CA THR A 378 22.12 13.68 6.90
C THR A 378 22.02 12.19 6.56
N PHE A 379 21.70 11.89 5.30
CA PHE A 379 21.60 10.54 4.78
C PHE A 379 22.72 10.31 3.77
N THR A 380 23.41 9.17 3.88
CA THR A 380 24.41 8.75 2.89
C THR A 380 24.18 7.29 2.55
N MET A 381 24.12 6.98 1.25
CA MET A 381 24.09 5.61 0.75
C MET A 381 25.37 5.37 -0.06
N THR A 382 26.11 4.35 0.32
CA THR A 382 27.37 3.98 -0.35
C THR A 382 27.24 2.62 -1.03
N ARG A 383 28.03 2.44 -2.08
CA ARG A 383 28.20 1.15 -2.73
C ARG A 383 29.38 0.42 -2.12
#